data_AF-A0A818JBI9-F1
#
_entry.id   AF-A0A818JBI9-F1
#
_cell.length_a   1.000
_cell.length_b   1.000
_cell.length_c   1.000
_cell.angle_alpha   90.00
_cell.angle_beta   90.00
_cell.angle_gamma   90.00
#
_symmetry.space_group_name_H-M   'P 1'
#
loop_
_entity.id
_entity.type
_entity.pdbx_description
1 polymer ?
#
loop_
_entity_poly.entity_id
_entity_poly.type
_entity_poly.pdbx_seq_one_letter_code
_entity_poly.pdbx_strand_id
1 'polypeptide(L)'
;HSLKKNKELTTLIINHFMNIEFLNEIITSNYSPSRIKLSYCFNLSSTLYGLCQAIGQNETLIDLDIIDQTSMDDKAATIELLNVLRRHKSIKHVRLHIFDIQPSNKMKFVLLIHY
;
A
#
# COMPACT_ATOMS: atom_id res chain seq x y z
N HIS A 1 0.66 -10.80 18.18
CA HIS A 1 1.96 -11.52 18.21
C HIS A 1 2.00 -12.79 17.34
N SER A 2 0.86 -13.45 17.06
CA SER A 2 0.81 -14.72 16.30
C SER A 2 1.04 -14.57 14.78
N LEU A 3 0.48 -13.53 14.15
CA LEU A 3 0.58 -13.34 12.69
C LEU A 3 2.02 -13.14 12.20
N LYS A 4 2.86 -12.42 12.95
CA LYS A 4 4.26 -12.13 12.61
C LYS A 4 5.18 -13.35 12.55
N LYS A 5 4.71 -14.54 12.96
CA LYS A 5 5.47 -15.79 12.95
C LYS A 5 4.81 -16.85 12.05
N ASN A 6 3.73 -16.49 11.36
CA ASN A 6 2.96 -17.43 10.55
C ASN A 6 3.59 -17.53 9.16
N LYS A 7 4.31 -18.63 8.91
CA LYS A 7 4.97 -18.92 7.63
C LYS A 7 3.99 -19.33 6.52
N GLU A 8 2.79 -19.76 6.89
CA GLU A 8 1.77 -20.26 5.98
C GLU A 8 0.82 -19.14 5.51
N LEU A 9 0.87 -17.96 6.16
CA LEU A 9 0.01 -16.84 5.81
C LEU A 9 0.47 -16.23 4.48
N THR A 10 -0.20 -16.58 3.40
CA THR A 10 0.11 -16.08 2.05
C THR A 10 -0.67 -14.82 1.68
N THR A 11 -1.88 -14.66 2.24
CA THR A 11 -2.81 -13.59 1.89
C THR A 11 -3.37 -12.94 3.14
N LEU A 12 -3.36 -11.61 3.16
CA LEU A 12 -3.97 -10.80 4.22
C LEU A 12 -4.98 -9.83 3.60
N ILE A 13 -6.24 -9.93 4.03
CA ILE A 13 -7.31 -9.03 3.61
C ILE A 13 -7.78 -8.28 4.85
N ILE A 14 -7.72 -6.96 4.81
CA ILE A 14 -8.12 -6.10 5.91
C ILE A 14 -9.09 -5.05 5.37
N ASN A 15 -10.21 -4.89 6.07
CA ASN A 15 -11.21 -3.86 5.81
C ASN A 15 -11.35 -2.96 7.04
N HIS A 16 -11.55 -1.66 6.85
CA HIS A 16 -11.79 -0.67 7.92
C HIS A 16 -10.71 -0.67 9.00
N PHE A 17 -9.45 -0.61 8.58
CA PHE A 17 -8.34 -0.69 9.52
C PHE A 17 -7.98 0.67 10.10
N MET A 18 -7.93 0.75 11.44
CA MET A 18 -7.60 1.99 12.14
C MET A 18 -6.20 2.02 12.78
N ASN A 19 -5.49 0.89 12.87
CA ASN A 19 -4.22 0.81 13.59
C ASN A 19 -3.04 0.51 12.66
N ILE A 20 -2.61 1.52 11.89
CA ILE A 20 -1.54 1.39 10.89
C ILE A 20 -0.23 0.79 11.45
N GLU A 21 0.10 1.01 12.72
CA GLU A 21 1.31 0.46 13.33
C GLU A 21 1.33 -1.06 13.22
N PHE A 22 0.21 -1.72 13.57
CA PHE A 22 0.13 -3.18 13.50
C PHE A 22 0.19 -3.70 12.05
N LEU A 23 -0.38 -2.98 11.08
CA LEU A 23 -0.27 -3.34 9.67
C LEU A 23 1.19 -3.21 9.19
N ASN A 24 1.85 -2.10 9.52
CA ASN A 24 3.25 -1.88 9.18
C ASN A 24 4.14 -2.99 9.76
N GLU A 25 3.88 -3.41 11.00
CA GLU A 25 4.62 -4.51 11.60
C GLU A 25 4.39 -5.86 10.92
N ILE A 26 3.21 -6.12 10.36
CA ILE A 26 2.95 -7.34 9.58
C ILE A 26 3.66 -7.28 8.24
N ILE A 27 3.54 -6.15 7.54
CA ILE A 27 4.17 -5.90 6.24
C ILE A 27 5.69 -6.00 6.34
N THR A 28 6.29 -5.47 7.40
CA THR A 28 7.76 -5.49 7.57
C THR A 28 8.29 -6.78 8.22
N SER A 29 7.40 -7.72 8.57
CA SER A 29 7.84 -8.98 9.17
C SER A 29 8.51 -9.92 8.16
N ASN A 30 9.43 -10.76 8.63
CA ASN A 30 10.10 -11.80 7.82
C ASN A 30 9.13 -12.84 7.23
N TYR A 31 7.90 -12.88 7.72
CA TYR A 31 6.84 -13.77 7.25
C TYR A 31 5.66 -12.95 6.74
N SER A 32 5.96 -11.81 6.10
CA SER A 32 4.93 -10.97 5.52
C SER A 32 4.17 -11.75 4.44
N PRO A 33 2.84 -11.63 4.38
CA PRO A 33 2.05 -12.25 3.33
C PRO A 33 2.48 -11.70 1.97
N SER A 34 2.53 -12.59 0.97
CA SER A 34 2.87 -12.22 -0.41
C SER A 34 1.74 -11.48 -1.11
N ARG A 35 0.52 -11.52 -0.56
CA ARG A 35 -0.65 -10.81 -1.08
C ARG A 35 -1.32 -9.99 0.01
N ILE A 36 -1.55 -8.71 -0.26
CA ILE A 36 -2.22 -7.81 0.69
C ILE A 36 -3.36 -7.10 -0.02
N LYS A 37 -4.54 -7.13 0.60
CA LYS A 37 -5.69 -6.32 0.22
C LYS A 37 -6.12 -5.43 1.37
N LEU A 38 -6.18 -4.13 1.13
CA LEU A 38 -6.57 -3.10 2.09
C LEU A 38 -7.79 -2.37 1.57
N SER A 39 -8.88 -2.38 2.34
CA SER A 39 -10.10 -1.64 1.99
C SER A 39 -10.47 -0.63 3.07
N TYR A 40 -10.72 0.62 2.71
CA TYR A 40 -11.19 1.68 3.63
C TYR A 40 -10.24 1.92 4.80
N CYS A 41 -8.94 2.11 4.51
CA CYS A 41 -7.88 2.19 5.51
C CYS A 41 -7.19 3.56 5.57
N PHE A 42 -7.43 4.46 4.61
CA PHE A 42 -6.63 5.67 4.37
C PHE A 42 -7.41 6.96 4.63
N ASN A 43 -8.21 6.96 5.69
CA ASN A 43 -8.91 8.13 6.20
C ASN A 43 -7.99 9.25 6.75
N LEU A 44 -6.69 8.98 6.90
CA LEU A 44 -5.67 9.96 7.32
C LEU A 44 -4.41 9.83 6.44
N SER A 45 -3.81 10.96 6.05
CA SER A 45 -2.60 10.96 5.22
C SER A 45 -1.39 10.31 5.91
N SER A 46 -1.27 10.44 7.23
CA SER A 46 -0.25 9.76 8.04
C SER A 46 -0.29 8.24 7.89
N THR A 47 -1.49 7.66 7.75
CA THR A 47 -1.69 6.22 7.52
C THR A 47 -1.10 5.80 6.18
N LEU A 48 -1.28 6.62 5.14
CA LEU A 48 -0.74 6.33 3.81
C LEU A 48 0.78 6.43 3.77
N TYR A 49 1.38 7.44 4.43
CA TYR A 49 2.85 7.54 4.53
C TYR A 49 3.45 6.37 5.30
N GLY A 50 2.83 5.97 6.42
CA GLY A 50 3.26 4.79 7.18
C GLY A 50 3.23 3.53 6.31
N LEU A 51 2.17 3.36 5.52
CA LEU A 51 2.09 2.25 4.56
C LEU A 51 3.19 2.34 3.50
N CYS A 52 3.46 3.51 2.93
CA CYS A 52 4.52 3.69 1.94
C CYS A 52 5.89 3.26 2.50
N GLN A 53 6.19 3.63 3.74
CA GLN A 53 7.40 3.19 4.43
C GLN A 53 7.44 1.67 4.59
N ALA A 54 6.33 1.05 5.04
CA ALA A 54 6.26 -0.39 5.24
C ALA A 54 6.41 -1.17 3.94
N ILE A 55 5.74 -0.74 2.87
CA ILE A 55 5.88 -1.33 1.53
C ILE A 55 7.32 -1.14 1.04
N GLY A 56 7.91 0.05 1.19
CA GLY A 56 9.29 0.31 0.74
C GLY A 56 10.35 -0.56 1.44
N GLN A 57 10.07 -1.06 2.64
CA GLN A 57 10.94 -1.98 3.38
C GLN A 57 10.62 -3.46 3.11
N ASN A 58 9.45 -3.74 2.54
CA ASN A 58 9.07 -5.11 2.22
C ASN A 58 9.79 -5.56 0.93
N GLU A 59 10.35 -6.76 0.95
CA GLU A 59 11.05 -7.31 -0.21
C GLU A 59 10.32 -8.50 -0.85
N THR A 60 9.20 -8.96 -0.29
CA THR A 60 8.55 -10.23 -0.68
C THR A 60 7.11 -10.08 -1.18
N LEU A 61 6.51 -8.90 -1.04
CA LEU A 61 5.15 -8.59 -1.46
C LEU A 61 5.04 -8.71 -2.98
N ILE A 62 4.09 -9.51 -3.44
CA ILE A 62 3.89 -9.82 -4.86
C ILE A 62 2.63 -9.15 -5.40
N ASP A 63 1.56 -9.14 -4.62
CA ASP A 63 0.24 -8.62 -5.01
C ASP A 63 -0.24 -7.60 -3.97
N LEU A 64 -0.57 -6.39 -4.44
CA LEU A 64 -1.15 -5.33 -3.61
C LEU A 64 -2.47 -4.84 -4.22
N ASP A 65 -3.53 -4.89 -3.43
CA ASP A 65 -4.85 -4.35 -3.75
C ASP A 65 -5.23 -3.30 -2.71
N ILE A 66 -5.38 -2.04 -3.12
CA ILE A 66 -5.80 -0.94 -2.27
C ILE A 66 -7.14 -0.42 -2.80
N ILE A 67 -8.16 -0.50 -1.97
CA ILE A 67 -9.50 0.02 -2.24
C ILE A 67 -9.80 1.10 -1.22
N ASP A 68 -9.91 2.35 -1.65
CA ASP A 68 -10.35 3.39 -0.75
C ASP A 68 -11.32 4.37 -1.41
N GLN A 69 -12.47 4.53 -0.75
CA GLN A 69 -13.52 5.45 -1.13
C GLN A 69 -13.32 6.84 -0.53
N THR A 70 -12.46 6.98 0.49
CA THR A 70 -12.07 8.32 0.93
C THR A 70 -11.15 8.91 -0.12
N SER A 71 -11.44 10.15 -0.55
CA SER A 71 -10.52 10.86 -1.42
C SER A 71 -9.15 10.90 -0.75
N MET A 72 -8.13 10.41 -1.45
CA MET A 72 -6.75 10.67 -1.04
C MET A 72 -6.46 12.15 -1.31
N ASP A 73 -7.04 13.04 -0.51
CA ASP A 73 -6.93 14.49 -0.67
C ASP A 73 -5.48 14.96 -0.53
N ASP A 74 -4.63 14.14 0.09
CA ASP A 74 -3.19 14.34 0.12
C ASP A 74 -2.53 13.83 -1.18
N LYS A 75 -2.46 14.73 -2.16
CA LYS A 75 -1.76 14.53 -3.43
C LYS A 75 -0.28 14.14 -3.23
N ALA A 76 0.38 14.61 -2.19
CA ALA A 76 1.77 14.28 -1.92
C ALA A 76 1.91 12.84 -1.45
N ALA A 77 1.04 12.39 -0.54
CA ALA A 77 1.02 11.01 -0.06
C ALA A 77 0.71 10.01 -1.20
N THR A 78 -0.19 10.38 -2.11
CA THR A 78 -0.48 9.57 -3.31
C THR A 78 0.74 9.46 -4.24
N ILE A 79 1.45 10.57 -4.48
CA ILE A 79 2.69 10.56 -5.28
C ILE A 79 3.76 9.68 -4.63
N GLU A 80 3.88 9.74 -3.29
CA GLU A 80 4.81 8.89 -2.55
C GLU A 80 4.48 7.41 -2.71
N LEU A 81 3.21 7.03 -2.58
CA LEU A 81 2.76 5.66 -2.83
C LEU A 81 3.19 5.19 -4.23
N LEU A 82 2.88 5.98 -5.26
CA LEU A 82 3.23 5.62 -6.63
C LEU A 82 4.76 5.50 -6.83
N ASN A 83 5.55 6.37 -6.18
CA ASN A 83 7.01 6.31 -6.24
C ASN A 83 7.57 5.04 -5.58
N VAL A 84 7.05 4.67 -4.41
CA VAL A 84 7.42 3.44 -3.71
C VAL A 84 7.09 2.23 -4.57
N LEU A 85 5.85 2.16 -5.09
CA LEU A 85 5.40 1.04 -5.93
C LEU A 85 6.25 0.88 -7.19
N ARG A 86 6.63 1.98 -7.85
CA ARG A 86 7.52 1.96 -9.02
C ARG A 86 8.91 1.40 -8.73
N ARG A 87 9.45 1.63 -7.53
CA ARG A 87 10.80 1.19 -7.14
C ARG A 87 10.82 -0.21 -6.52
N HIS A 88 9.67 -0.71 -6.13
CA HIS A 88 9.55 -1.98 -5.44
C HIS A 88 9.88 -3.15 -6.39
N LYS A 89 10.80 -4.03 -5.98
CA LYS A 89 11.38 -5.03 -6.88
C LYS A 89 10.56 -6.31 -7.03
N SER A 90 9.79 -6.67 -6.01
CA SER A 90 9.07 -7.95 -5.97
C SER A 90 7.59 -7.87 -6.34
N ILE A 91 6.99 -6.67 -6.29
CA ILE A 91 5.58 -6.50 -6.62
C ILE A 91 5.40 -6.75 -8.12
N LYS A 92 4.48 -7.65 -8.45
CA LYS A 92 4.13 -8.01 -9.83
C LYS A 92 2.77 -7.46 -10.23
N HIS A 93 1.88 -7.29 -9.26
CA HIS A 93 0.53 -6.82 -9.50
C HIS A 93 0.15 -5.75 -8.48
N VAL A 94 -0.38 -4.65 -9.00
CA VAL A 94 -0.93 -3.55 -8.21
C VAL A 94 -2.33 -3.24 -8.72
N ARG A 95 -3.30 -3.18 -7.81
CA ARG A 95 -4.65 -2.67 -8.07
C ARG A 95 -4.90 -1.51 -7.12
N LEU A 96 -5.11 -0.32 -7.69
CA LEU A 96 -5.45 0.88 -6.92
C LEU A 96 -6.87 1.31 -7.31
N HIS A 97 -7.82 1.09 -6.41
CA HIS A 97 -9.19 1.55 -6.52
C HIS A 97 -9.37 2.77 -5.60
N ILE A 98 -8.79 3.90 -6.03
CA ILE A 98 -8.86 5.17 -5.31
C ILE A 98 -9.88 6.05 -6.01
N PHE A 99 -10.93 6.43 -5.30
CA PHE A 99 -11.98 7.31 -5.82
C PHE A 99 -11.58 8.78 -5.64
N ASP A 100 -11.99 9.64 -6.59
CA ASP A 100 -11.79 11.10 -6.57
C ASP A 100 -10.33 11.60 -6.52
N ILE A 101 -9.45 10.99 -7.32
CA ILE A 101 -8.14 11.57 -7.59
C ILE A 101 -8.33 12.76 -8.54
N GLN A 102 -8.15 13.98 -8.02
CA GLN A 102 -8.02 15.15 -8.90
C GLN A 102 -6.73 15.07 -9.71
N PRO A 103 -6.79 15.03 -11.06
CA PRO A 103 -5.60 14.92 -11.88
C PRO A 103 -4.67 16.12 -11.68
N SER A 104 -3.37 15.84 -11.51
CA SER A 104 -2.31 16.86 -11.48
C SER A 104 -1.22 16.53 -12.48
N ASN A 105 -0.48 17.55 -12.94
CA ASN A 105 0.62 17.37 -13.89
C ASN A 105 1.68 16.40 -13.34
N LYS A 106 2.02 16.51 -12.05
CA LYS A 106 2.98 15.61 -11.40
C LYS A 106 2.51 14.15 -11.40
N MET A 107 1.22 13.93 -11.15
CA MET A 107 0.64 12.59 -11.13
C MET A 107 0.62 11.94 -12.52
N LYS A 108 0.34 12.72 -13.57
CA LYS A 108 0.46 12.26 -14.97
C LYS A 108 1.88 11.79 -15.29
N PHE A 109 2.91 12.54 -14.90
CA PHE A 109 4.30 12.14 -15.13
C PHE A 109 4.67 10.84 -14.42
N VAL A 110 4.17 10.61 -13.20
CA VAL A 110 4.45 9.37 -12.47
C VAL A 110 3.78 8.16 -13.14
N LEU A 111 2.57 8.33 -13.68
CA LEU A 111 1.83 7.27 -14.36
C LEU A 111 2.31 7.01 -15.80
N LEU A 112 2.82 8.02 -16.51
CA LEU A 112 3.21 7.93 -17.93
C LEU A 112 4.57 7.27 -18.19
N ILE A 113 5.43 7.09 -17.18
CA ILE A 113 6.76 6.45 -17.34
C ILE A 113 6.66 4.90 -17.36
N HIS A 114 5.45 4.34 -17.45
CA HIS A 114 5.18 2.90 -17.44
C HIS A 114 4.45 2.39 -18.70
N TYR A 115 4.78 2.92 -19.88
CA TYR A 115 4.52 2.28 -21.16
C TYR A 115 5.83 1.89 -21.84
#